data_AF-A0A2E5Z6T9-F1
#
_entry.id   AF-A0A2E5Z6T9-F1
#
_cell.length_a   1.000
_cell.length_b   1.000
_cell.length_c   1.000
_cell.angle_alpha   90.00
_cell.angle_beta   90.00
_cell.angle_gamma   90.00
#
_symmetry.space_group_name_H-M   'P 1'
#
loop_
_entity.id
_entity.type
_entity.pdbx_description
1 polymer ?
#
loop_
_entity_poly.entity_id
_entity_poly.type
_entity_poly.pdbx_seq_one_letter_code
_entity_poly.pdbx_strand_id
1 'polypeptide(L)' 'MLKQPKYALSPTANEVIDAEFAGFSSIDEGQGFWYGFENHLMALGYERIAEAPCSCADNGWHGHQSECRWFRDWPNASKL' A
#
# COMPACT_ATOMS: atom_id res chain seq x y z
N MET A 1 -5.28 20.74 -3.74
CA MET A 1 -6.22 19.81 -3.08
C MET A 1 -6.35 18.58 -3.97
N LEU A 2 -5.57 17.54 -3.70
CA LEU A 2 -5.72 16.27 -4.40
C LEU A 2 -7.09 15.71 -4.01
N LYS A 3 -7.99 15.62 -4.99
CA LYS A 3 -9.26 14.92 -4.83
C LYS A 3 -8.89 13.48 -4.49
N GLN A 4 -9.20 13.04 -3.27
CA GLN A 4 -9.13 11.61 -2.96
C GLN A 4 -9.92 10.86 -4.05
N PRO A 5 -9.35 9.80 -4.66
CA PRO A 5 -10.07 9.06 -5.68
C PRO A 5 -11.34 8.53 -5.02
N LYS A 6 -12.51 8.90 -5.56
CA LYS A 6 -13.84 8.59 -5.00
C LYS A 6 -14.11 7.07 -4.83
N TYR A 7 -13.18 6.22 -5.27
CA TYR A 7 -13.30 4.77 -5.33
C TYR A 7 -11.98 4.02 -5.03
N ALA A 8 -11.03 4.67 -4.36
CA ALA A 8 -9.75 4.05 -4.03
C ALA A 8 -9.88 3.11 -2.82
N LEU A 9 -9.53 1.83 -2.99
CA LEU A 9 -9.40 0.88 -1.88
C LEU A 9 -7.95 0.80 -1.40
N SER A 10 -7.75 0.83 -0.09
CA SER A 10 -6.48 0.51 0.54
C SER A 10 -6.19 -1.01 0.51
N PRO A 11 -4.94 -1.43 0.67
CA PRO A 11 -4.59 -2.82 0.98
C PRO A 11 -5.38 -3.35 2.18
N THR A 12 -5.76 -4.62 2.11
CA THR A 12 -6.26 -5.36 3.27
C THR A 12 -5.11 -5.69 4.23
N ALA A 13 -5.41 -6.00 5.49
CA ALA A 13 -4.39 -6.36 6.48
C ALA A 13 -3.52 -7.55 6.04
N ASN A 14 -4.11 -8.55 5.37
CA ASN A 14 -3.36 -9.71 4.88
C ASN A 14 -2.42 -9.33 3.72
N GLU A 15 -2.87 -8.50 2.78
CA GLU A 15 -2.02 -8.01 1.68
C GLU A 15 -0.86 -7.13 2.21
N VAL A 16 -1.07 -6.40 3.31
CA VAL A 16 0.02 -5.67 4.00
C VAL A 16 1.01 -6.64 4.63
N ILE A 17 0.54 -7.66 5.34
CA ILE A 17 1.41 -8.69 5.93
C ILE A 17 2.23 -9.40 4.85
N ASP A 18 1.62 -9.77 3.73
CA ASP A 18 2.32 -10.40 2.60
C ASP A 18 3.37 -9.45 1.98
N ALA A 19 3.05 -8.15 1.88
CA ALA A 19 4.00 -7.14 1.44
C ALA A 19 5.15 -6.93 2.43
N GLU A 20 4.90 -7.00 3.74
CA GLU A 20 5.94 -6.96 4.78
C GLU A 20 6.90 -8.15 4.64
N PHE A 21 6.37 -9.37 4.45
CA PHE A 21 7.19 -10.55 4.18
C PHE A 21 8.02 -10.40 2.90
N ALA A 22 7.42 -9.93 1.81
CA ALA A 22 8.15 -9.65 0.57
C ALA A 22 9.25 -8.60 0.78
N GLY A 23 8.99 -7.59 1.61
CA GLY A 23 9.99 -6.62 2.03
C GLY A 23 11.18 -7.28 2.73
N PHE A 24 10.94 -8.13 3.73
CA PHE A 24 12.01 -8.85 4.42
C PHE A 24 12.77 -9.80 3.49
N SER A 25 12.09 -10.58 2.64
CA SER A 25 12.75 -11.44 1.65
C SER A 25 13.65 -10.66 0.70
N SER A 26 13.26 -9.45 0.30
CA SER A 26 14.08 -8.63 -0.58
C SER A 26 15.39 -8.17 0.07
N ILE A 27 15.44 -8.05 1.40
CA ILE A 27 16.68 -7.76 2.14
C ILE A 27 17.67 -8.92 1.97
N ASP A 28 17.18 -10.15 2.09
CA ASP A 28 17.99 -11.36 1.92
C ASP A 28 18.53 -11.49 0.48
N GLU A 29 17.82 -10.94 -0.50
CA GLU A 29 18.22 -10.88 -1.91
C GLU A 29 19.18 -9.71 -2.23
N GLY A 30 19.59 -8.94 -1.21
CA GLY A 30 20.49 -7.79 -1.37
C GLY A 30 19.82 -6.51 -1.84
N GLN A 31 18.49 -6.47 -1.83
CA GLN A 31 17.69 -5.25 -2.04
C GLN A 31 17.35 -4.60 -0.69
N GLY A 32 16.63 -3.47 -0.72
CA GLY A 32 16.10 -2.84 0.49
C GLY A 32 14.67 -3.28 0.78
N PHE A 33 14.25 -3.30 2.05
CA PHE A 33 12.87 -3.63 2.48
C PHE A 33 11.79 -3.01 1.59
N TRP A 34 11.90 -1.71 1.33
CA TRP A 34 10.92 -0.97 0.53
C TRP A 34 10.85 -1.47 -0.91
N TYR A 35 11.95 -1.96 -1.49
CA TYR A 35 11.91 -2.52 -2.84
C TYR A 35 10.97 -3.72 -2.91
N GLY A 36 11.08 -4.68 -1.98
CA GLY A 36 10.19 -5.85 -1.93
C GLY A 36 8.75 -5.48 -1.59
N PHE A 37 8.56 -4.63 -0.57
CA PHE A 37 7.25 -4.19 -0.11
C PHE A 37 6.46 -3.46 -1.21
N GLU A 38 7.08 -2.46 -1.85
CA GLU A 38 6.44 -1.65 -2.88
C GLU A 38 6.15 -2.48 -4.14
N ASN A 39 7.09 -3.33 -4.58
CA ASN A 39 6.89 -4.20 -5.75
C ASN A 39 5.75 -5.20 -5.54
N HIS A 40 5.58 -5.73 -4.32
CA HIS A 40 4.48 -6.64 -4.01
C HIS A 40 3.12 -5.94 -4.16
N LEU A 41 2.96 -4.75 -3.58
CA LEU A 41 1.72 -3.98 -3.68
C LEU A 41 1.45 -3.54 -5.13
N MET A 42 2.48 -3.14 -5.88
CA MET A 42 2.35 -2.85 -7.31
C MET A 42 1.88 -4.07 -8.12
N ALA A 43 2.38 -5.26 -7.80
CA ALA A 43 1.97 -6.51 -8.46
C ALA A 43 0.50 -6.86 -8.18
N LEU A 44 -0.03 -6.48 -7.02
CA LEU A 44 -1.44 -6.58 -6.66
C LEU A 44 -2.33 -5.49 -7.30
N GLY A 45 -1.73 -4.57 -8.06
CA GLY A 45 -2.42 -3.48 -8.75
C GLY A 45 -2.68 -2.26 -7.87
N TYR A 46 -1.94 -2.11 -6.77
CA TYR A 46 -1.94 -0.88 -5.98
C TYR A 46 -0.94 0.12 -6.53
N GLU A 47 -1.31 1.39 -6.48
CA GLU A 47 -0.44 2.51 -6.79
C GLU A 47 -0.17 3.32 -5.52
N ARG A 48 1.06 3.81 -5.40
CA ARG A 48 1.46 4.67 -4.30
C ARG A 48 1.12 6.12 -4.63
N ILE A 49 0.26 6.74 -3.84
CA ILE A 49 -0.04 8.17 -3.92
C ILE A 49 0.88 8.91 -2.94
N ALA A 50 1.99 9.43 -3.45
CA ALA A 50 3.03 10.07 -2.63
C ALA A 50 2.53 11.26 -1.81
N GLU A 51 1.55 12.00 -2.33
CA GLU A 51 0.97 13.21 -1.71
C GLU A 51 -0.39 12.96 -1.03
N ALA A 52 -0.81 11.70 -0.84
CA ALA A 52 -2.05 11.41 -0.13
C ALA A 52 -1.92 11.77 1.36
N PRO A 53 -2.89 12.50 1.95
CA PRO A 53 -2.99 12.61 3.40
C PRO A 53 -3.15 11.21 3.99
N CYS A 54 -2.57 10.98 5.16
CA CYS A 54 -2.75 9.74 5.91
C CYS A 54 -4.24 9.45 6.06
N SER A 55 -4.68 8.24 5.69
CA SER A 55 -6.07 7.81 5.84
C SER A 55 -6.40 7.32 7.26
N CYS A 56 -5.42 7.27 8.17
CA CYS A 56 -5.62 6.84 9.55
C CYS A 56 -6.45 7.84 10.35
N ALA A 57 -7.31 7.32 11.22
CA ALA A 57 -8.18 8.12 12.09
C ALA A 57 -7.42 9.05 13.05
N ASP A 58 -6.16 8.73 13.36
CA ASP A 58 -5.28 9.53 14.23
C ASP A 58 -4.35 10.48 13.44
N ASN A 59 -4.57 10.64 12.12
CA ASN A 59 -3.73 11.47 11.25
C ASN A 59 -2.23 11.09 11.27
N GLY A 60 -1.89 9.82 11.52
CA GLY A 60 -0.51 9.33 11.47
C GLY A 60 0.28 9.52 12.77
N TRP A 61 -0.42 9.74 13.89
CA TRP A 61 0.22 9.95 15.21
C TRP A 61 0.90 8.68 15.75
N HIS A 62 0.41 7.49 15.40
CA HIS A 62 1.07 6.21 15.69
C HIS A 62 2.27 5.89 14.79
N GLY A 63 2.62 6.79 13.87
CA GLY A 63 3.59 6.58 12.80
C GLY A 63 2.89 6.38 11.46
N HIS A 64 3.45 6.97 10.40
CA HIS A 64 3.00 6.69 9.03
C HIS A 64 3.39 5.27 8.67
N GLN A 65 2.46 4.34 8.79
CA GLN A 65 2.62 3.04 8.17
C GLN A 65 2.53 3.21 6.64
N SER A 66 3.44 2.57 5.93
CA SER A 66 3.66 2.74 4.49
C SER A 66 2.43 2.41 3.65
N GLU A 67 1.60 1.47 4.09
CA GLU A 67 0.36 1.02 3.45
C GLU A 67 -0.67 2.13 3.29
N CYS A 68 -0.64 3.18 4.12
CA CYS A 68 -1.64 4.25 4.10
C CYS A 68 -1.61 5.10 2.83
N ARG A 69 -0.58 4.93 1.99
CA ARG A 69 -0.42 5.63 0.70
C ARG A 69 -0.72 4.76 -0.50
N TRP A 70 -1.12 3.51 -0.31
CA TRP A 70 -1.37 2.56 -1.39
C TRP A 70 -2.85 2.46 -1.68
N PHE A 71 -3.21 2.62 -2.94
CA PHE A 71 -4.59 2.63 -3.37
C PHE A 71 -4.74 1.92 -4.72
N ARG A 72 -5.84 1.19 -4.87
CA ARG A 72 -6.26 0.58 -6.12
C ARG A 72 -7.51 1.29 -6.63
N ASP A 73 -7.53 1.63 -7.91
CA ASP A 73 -8.75 2.10 -8.58
C ASP A 73 -9.79 0.98 -8.68
N TRP A 74 -11.05 1.26 -8.32
CA TRP A 74 -12.13 0.30 -8.45
C TRP A 74 -12.85 0.42 -9.80
N PRO A 75 -12.64 -0.57 -10.68
CA PRO A 75 -13.73 -1.03 -11.55
C PRO A 75 -13.90 -2.56 -11.63
N ASN A 76 -13.17 -3.38 -10.85
CA ASN A 76 -13.10 -4.84 -11.11
C ASN A 76 -13.40 -5.80 -9.95
N ALA A 77 -13.81 -5.35 -8.76
CA ALA A 77 -14.12 -6.31 -7.69
C ALA A 77 -15.54 -6.92 -7.79
N SER A 78 -16.16 -6.91 -8.97
CA SER A 78 -17.40 -7.64 -9.26
C SER A 78 -17.13 -9.07 -9.76
N LYS A 79 -15.97 -9.66 -9.47
CA LYS A 79 -15.70 -11.08 -9.68
C LYS A 79 -15.00 -11.71 -8.46
N LEU A 80 -15.64 -11.65 -7.30
CA LEU A 80 -15.52 -12.65 -6.24
C LEU A 80 -16.91 -12.91 -5.66
#